data_AF-A0A0P1GKM0-F1
#
_entry.id   AF-A0A0P1GKM0-F1
#
_cell.length_a   1.000
_cell.length_b   1.000
_cell.length_c   1.000
_cell.angle_alpha   90.00
_cell.angle_beta   90.00
_cell.angle_gamma   90.00
#
_symmetry.space_group_name_H-M   'P 1'
#
loop_
_entity.id
_entity.type
_entity.pdbx_description
1 polymer ?
#
loop_
_entity_poly.entity_id
_entity_poly.type
_entity_poly.pdbx_seq_one_letter_code
_entity_poly.pdbx_strand_id
1 'polypeptide(L)'
;MITLAANGHSDKLGTAAPVVDNMLTELKDNFGPFLELIAKHNARQNGTPWSSIRASEGKIELTEMGTFEPHPDKNYLLPMAFAEGSPMHPSYGAGHAAVAGACVTVLKAFFKTVDPDNSWTQTLMSEIDAEKVKGLKDIKDLTVEGELNKLAANIAIGRDMAGVHYYSDYYESLRLGERIAVGILHEQMSNYNEPVSMYLKSFDGDRITIKTDGKFDVELDVEGKTADWWLRNTGQTPGPSLSNWQGL
;
A
#
# COMPACT_ATOMS: atom_id res chain seq x y z
N MET A 1 -18.84 -13.03 -1.24
CA MET A 1 -18.67 -14.50 -1.09
C MET A 1 -18.90 -14.97 0.33
N ILE A 2 -18.17 -14.44 1.32
CA ILE A 2 -18.30 -14.81 2.75
C ILE A 2 -19.73 -14.62 3.29
N THR A 3 -20.37 -13.47 3.02
CA THR A 3 -21.79 -13.24 3.36
C THR A 3 -22.72 -14.29 2.78
N LEU A 4 -22.50 -14.70 1.52
CA LEU A 4 -23.35 -15.67 0.85
C LEU A 4 -23.23 -17.05 1.50
N ALA A 5 -21.99 -17.48 1.76
CA ALA A 5 -21.70 -18.72 2.48
C ALA A 5 -22.29 -18.71 3.91
N ALA A 6 -22.14 -17.60 4.64
CA ALA A 6 -22.70 -17.45 5.99
C ALA A 6 -24.24 -17.59 6.03
N ASN A 7 -24.92 -17.24 4.94
CA ASN A 7 -26.36 -17.38 4.77
C ASN A 7 -26.78 -18.75 4.21
N GLY A 8 -25.87 -19.73 4.12
CA GLY A 8 -26.19 -21.10 3.71
C GLY A 8 -26.30 -21.29 2.19
N HIS A 9 -25.72 -20.39 1.41
CA HIS A 9 -25.77 -20.40 -0.05
C HIS A 9 -24.38 -20.58 -0.70
N SER A 10 -23.44 -21.25 -0.03
CA SER A 10 -22.11 -21.49 -0.59
C SER A 10 -22.15 -22.36 -1.85
N ASP A 11 -23.19 -23.19 -2.02
CA ASP A 11 -23.46 -23.99 -3.23
C ASP A 11 -23.46 -23.14 -4.52
N LYS A 12 -23.88 -21.87 -4.43
CA LYS A 12 -23.91 -20.94 -5.56
C LYS A 12 -22.53 -20.50 -6.05
N LEU A 13 -21.47 -20.77 -5.28
CA LEU A 13 -20.09 -20.46 -5.64
C LEU A 13 -19.42 -21.58 -6.46
N GLY A 14 -20.12 -22.68 -6.72
CA GLY A 14 -19.60 -23.80 -7.50
C GLY A 14 -18.32 -24.37 -6.90
N THR A 15 -17.26 -24.46 -7.71
CA THR A 15 -15.97 -25.01 -7.29
C THR A 15 -15.24 -24.17 -6.24
N ALA A 16 -15.63 -22.91 -6.05
CA ALA A 16 -15.04 -22.05 -5.02
C ALA A 16 -15.66 -22.25 -3.63
N ALA A 17 -16.78 -22.98 -3.52
CA ALA A 17 -17.49 -23.16 -2.25
C ALA A 17 -16.59 -23.70 -1.13
N PRO A 18 -15.79 -24.77 -1.32
CA PRO A 18 -14.95 -25.31 -0.23
C PRO A 18 -13.92 -24.30 0.29
N VAL A 19 -13.32 -23.51 -0.61
CA VAL A 19 -12.32 -22.49 -0.24
C VAL A 19 -12.98 -21.38 0.58
N VAL A 20 -14.15 -20.92 0.16
CA VAL A 20 -14.89 -19.85 0.85
C VAL A 20 -15.45 -20.34 2.19
N ASP A 21 -15.89 -21.59 2.28
CA ASP A 21 -16.38 -22.18 3.53
C ASP A 21 -15.25 -22.38 4.55
N ASN A 22 -14.07 -22.79 4.08
CA ASN A 22 -12.86 -22.83 4.92
C ASN A 22 -12.48 -21.42 5.40
N MET A 23 -12.44 -20.43 4.50
CA MET A 23 -12.17 -19.04 4.87
C MET A 23 -13.20 -18.49 5.88
N LEU A 24 -14.48 -18.79 5.69
CA LEU A 24 -15.54 -18.39 6.64
C LEU A 24 -15.33 -19.04 8.01
N THR A 25 -14.91 -20.31 8.04
CA THR A 25 -14.61 -21.04 9.27
C THR A 25 -13.43 -20.39 9.99
N GLU A 26 -12.32 -20.15 9.29
CA GLU A 26 -11.15 -19.46 9.83
C GLU A 26 -11.48 -18.06 10.37
N LEU A 27 -12.31 -17.30 9.65
CA LEU A 27 -12.75 -15.98 10.09
C LEU A 27 -13.64 -16.05 11.33
N LYS A 28 -14.51 -17.05 11.46
CA LYS A 28 -15.34 -17.23 12.66
C LYS A 28 -14.50 -17.64 13.86
N ASP A 29 -13.57 -18.57 13.67
CA ASP A 29 -12.75 -19.14 14.74
C ASP A 29 -11.76 -18.10 15.30
N ASN A 30 -11.18 -17.27 14.44
CA ASN A 30 -10.15 -16.31 14.84
C ASN A 30 -10.68 -14.88 15.02
N PHE A 31 -11.77 -14.52 14.34
CA PHE A 31 -12.27 -13.13 14.25
C PHE A 31 -13.79 -13.03 14.46
N GLY A 32 -14.42 -14.00 15.12
CA GLY A 32 -15.87 -14.00 15.39
C GLY A 32 -16.43 -12.68 15.94
N PRO A 33 -15.85 -12.10 17.02
CA PRO A 33 -16.28 -10.80 17.55
C PRO A 33 -16.18 -9.66 16.53
N PHE A 34 -15.20 -9.71 15.62
CA PHE A 34 -15.04 -8.72 14.56
C PHE A 34 -16.10 -8.87 13.47
N LEU A 35 -16.45 -10.11 13.09
CA LEU A 35 -17.57 -10.37 12.17
C LEU A 35 -18.91 -9.89 12.74
N GLU A 36 -19.13 -10.04 14.05
CA GLU A 36 -20.32 -9.48 14.71
C GLU A 36 -20.36 -7.95 14.65
N LEU A 37 -19.21 -7.29 14.82
CA LEU A 37 -19.10 -5.83 14.69
C LEU A 37 -19.43 -5.38 13.26
N ILE A 38 -18.96 -6.10 12.24
CA ILE A 38 -19.29 -5.83 10.84
C ILE A 38 -20.80 -6.00 10.60
N ALA A 39 -21.40 -7.11 11.05
CA ALA A 39 -22.82 -7.35 10.88
C ALA A 39 -23.68 -6.27 11.57
N LYS A 40 -23.33 -5.88 12.80
CA LYS A 40 -23.98 -4.77 13.53
C LYS A 40 -23.85 -3.44 12.80
N HIS A 41 -22.65 -3.12 12.28
CA HIS A 41 -22.42 -1.92 11.49
C HIS A 41 -23.28 -1.91 10.22
N ASN A 42 -23.30 -3.01 9.47
CA ASN A 42 -24.07 -3.14 8.24
C ASN A 42 -25.58 -3.08 8.48
N ALA A 43 -26.08 -3.71 9.55
CA ALA A 43 -27.49 -3.62 9.94
C ALA A 43 -27.90 -2.17 10.23
N ARG A 44 -27.07 -1.41 10.96
CA ARG A 44 -27.30 0.01 11.23
C ARG A 44 -27.28 0.85 9.95
N GLN A 45 -26.30 0.63 9.07
CA GLN A 45 -26.18 1.37 7.81
C GLN A 45 -27.39 1.12 6.90
N ASN A 46 -27.83 -0.13 6.76
CA ASN A 46 -28.98 -0.49 5.93
C ASN A 46 -30.32 -0.04 6.51
N GLY A 47 -30.40 0.14 7.83
CA GLY A 47 -31.58 0.71 8.50
C GLY A 47 -31.67 2.23 8.42
N THR A 48 -30.62 2.91 7.93
CA THR A 48 -30.57 4.37 7.86
C THR A 48 -31.24 4.85 6.57
N PRO A 49 -32.24 5.76 6.63
CA PRO A 49 -32.96 6.22 5.43
C PRO A 49 -32.00 6.84 4.41
N TRP A 50 -32.15 6.46 3.13
CA TRP A 50 -31.31 6.94 2.04
C TRP A 50 -31.22 8.48 1.96
N SER A 51 -32.31 9.17 2.31
CA SER A 51 -32.40 10.64 2.38
C SER A 51 -31.44 11.29 3.38
N SER A 52 -30.89 10.52 4.32
CA SER A 52 -29.93 11.00 5.32
C SER A 52 -28.46 10.74 4.95
N ILE A 53 -28.21 10.00 3.85
CA ILE A 53 -26.86 9.57 3.44
C ILE A 53 -26.40 10.31 2.16
N ARG A 54 -27.30 10.69 1.25
CA ARG A 54 -26.98 11.50 0.05
C ARG A 54 -28.14 12.42 -0.39
N ALA A 55 -27.80 13.63 -0.82
CA ALA A 55 -28.72 14.63 -1.37
C ALA A 55 -29.08 14.40 -2.87
N SER A 56 -29.21 13.16 -3.34
CA SER A 56 -29.57 12.90 -4.75
C SER A 56 -30.74 11.92 -4.89
N GLU A 57 -31.82 12.42 -5.49
CA GLU A 57 -33.15 11.83 -5.71
C GLU A 57 -33.20 10.66 -6.71
N GLY A 58 -32.13 9.88 -6.85
CA GLY A 58 -32.08 8.75 -7.78
C GLY A 58 -32.28 7.41 -7.06
N LYS A 59 -33.53 6.99 -6.84
CA LYS A 59 -33.80 5.57 -6.53
C LYS A 59 -33.60 4.77 -7.82
N ILE A 60 -32.49 4.04 -7.93
CA ILE A 60 -32.41 2.95 -8.89
C ILE A 60 -33.15 1.76 -8.27
N GLU A 61 -34.39 1.53 -8.69
CA GLU A 61 -35.12 0.31 -8.33
C GLU A 61 -34.54 -0.85 -9.13
N LEU A 62 -33.71 -1.67 -8.48
CA LEU A 62 -33.19 -2.92 -9.02
C LEU A 62 -34.25 -4.02 -8.87
N THR A 63 -35.36 -3.91 -9.59
CA THR A 63 -36.52 -4.82 -9.48
C THR A 63 -36.37 -6.14 -10.25
N GLU A 64 -35.34 -6.28 -11.10
CA GLU A 64 -35.19 -7.45 -11.99
C GLU A 64 -33.96 -8.34 -11.71
N MET A 65 -33.08 -7.97 -10.78
CA MET A 65 -32.04 -8.89 -10.28
C MET A 65 -32.59 -9.59 -9.04
N GLY A 66 -32.80 -10.92 -9.10
CA GLY A 66 -33.25 -11.71 -7.96
C GLY A 66 -32.46 -11.33 -6.70
N THR A 67 -33.12 -10.72 -5.72
CA THR A 67 -32.42 -10.06 -4.63
C THR A 67 -32.06 -11.08 -3.56
N PHE A 68 -30.78 -11.47 -3.54
CA PHE A 68 -30.23 -12.07 -2.33
C PHE A 68 -30.20 -11.01 -1.24
N GLU A 69 -31.08 -11.13 -0.26
CA GLU A 69 -31.07 -10.31 0.96
C GLU A 69 -30.37 -11.09 2.08
N PRO A 70 -29.18 -10.65 2.52
CA PRO A 70 -28.49 -11.33 3.61
C PRO A 70 -29.23 -11.11 4.94
N HIS A 71 -29.25 -12.13 5.80
CA HIS A 71 -29.73 -11.98 7.17
C HIS A 71 -28.91 -10.88 7.88
N PRO A 72 -29.53 -9.94 8.63
CA PRO A 72 -28.83 -8.81 9.26
C PRO A 72 -27.62 -9.23 10.09
N ASP A 73 -27.76 -10.28 10.91
CA ASP A 73 -26.68 -10.81 11.77
C ASP A 73 -25.58 -11.57 11.02
N LYS A 74 -25.74 -11.75 9.71
CA LYS A 74 -24.83 -12.50 8.83
C LYS A 74 -24.44 -11.71 7.60
N ASN A 75 -24.61 -10.39 7.62
CA ASN A 75 -24.12 -9.51 6.57
C ASN A 75 -22.66 -9.13 6.83
N TYR A 76 -21.74 -9.94 6.29
CA TYR A 76 -20.29 -9.76 6.41
C TYR A 76 -19.67 -9.06 5.19
N LEU A 77 -20.44 -8.24 4.47
CA LEU A 77 -19.86 -7.41 3.41
C LEU A 77 -18.94 -6.37 4.04
N LEU A 78 -17.79 -6.12 3.41
CA LEU A 78 -16.88 -5.06 3.83
C LEU A 78 -17.56 -3.69 3.63
N PRO A 79 -17.66 -2.85 4.66
CA PRO A 79 -18.16 -1.48 4.48
C PRO A 79 -17.23 -0.69 3.57
N MET A 80 -17.72 -0.27 2.41
CA MET A 80 -16.95 0.49 1.43
C MET A 80 -17.07 1.99 1.67
N ALA A 81 -15.95 2.70 1.61
CA ALA A 81 -15.96 4.16 1.75
C ALA A 81 -16.56 4.88 0.52
N PHE A 82 -16.44 4.26 -0.66
CA PHE A 82 -16.93 4.79 -1.94
C PHE A 82 -18.13 3.99 -2.43
N ALA A 83 -19.09 4.65 -3.08
CA ALA A 83 -20.33 3.99 -3.50
C ALA A 83 -20.11 3.02 -4.67
N GLU A 84 -19.17 3.34 -5.54
CA GLU A 84 -18.70 2.51 -6.64
C GLU A 84 -17.75 1.39 -6.18
N GLY A 85 -17.25 1.46 -4.95
CA GLY A 85 -16.26 0.54 -4.43
C GLY A 85 -14.87 0.74 -5.05
N SER A 86 -14.26 -0.35 -5.54
CA SER A 86 -12.95 -0.30 -6.18
C SER A 86 -13.05 0.21 -7.63
N PRO A 87 -11.95 0.77 -8.17
CA PRO A 87 -11.84 1.03 -9.61
C PRO A 87 -12.01 -0.25 -10.45
N MET A 88 -12.24 -0.08 -11.75
CA MET A 88 -12.43 -1.17 -12.72
C MET A 88 -11.10 -1.75 -13.23
N HIS A 89 -10.24 -2.19 -12.31
CA HIS A 89 -9.02 -2.94 -12.59
C HIS A 89 -8.73 -3.91 -11.42
N PRO A 90 -7.92 -4.96 -11.62
CA PRO A 90 -7.54 -5.88 -10.55
C PRO A 90 -6.89 -5.17 -9.34
N SER A 91 -6.95 -5.81 -8.17
CA SER A 91 -6.40 -5.28 -6.92
C SER A 91 -4.87 -5.33 -6.87
N TYR A 92 -4.28 -6.44 -7.34
CA TYR A 92 -2.85 -6.67 -7.13
C TYR A 92 -2.00 -5.87 -8.09
N GLY A 93 -1.08 -5.12 -7.49
CA GLY A 93 -0.59 -3.86 -8.02
C GLY A 93 -1.50 -2.71 -7.57
N ALA A 94 -1.12 -1.99 -6.52
CA ALA A 94 -1.75 -0.74 -6.14
C ALA A 94 -1.11 0.42 -6.91
N GLY A 95 -1.84 0.98 -7.87
CA GLY A 95 -1.34 2.10 -8.68
C GLY A 95 -0.92 3.31 -7.84
N HIS A 96 -1.67 3.61 -6.77
CA HIS A 96 -1.31 4.70 -5.84
C HIS A 96 0.01 4.44 -5.12
N ALA A 97 0.24 3.20 -4.69
CA ALA A 97 1.47 2.82 -4.00
C ALA A 97 2.67 2.81 -4.94
N ALA A 98 2.52 2.32 -6.18
CA ALA A 98 3.58 2.35 -7.19
C ALA A 98 3.99 3.79 -7.54
N VAL A 99 3.02 4.67 -7.78
CA VAL A 99 3.31 6.09 -8.05
C VAL A 99 3.95 6.77 -6.84
N ALA A 100 3.40 6.55 -5.64
CA ALA A 100 3.95 7.13 -4.41
C ALA A 100 5.40 6.67 -4.15
N GLY A 101 5.68 5.38 -4.35
CA GLY A 101 7.02 4.81 -4.25
C GLY A 101 8.00 5.48 -5.21
N ALA A 102 7.63 5.57 -6.50
CA ALA A 102 8.47 6.22 -7.50
C ALA A 102 8.72 7.70 -7.19
N CYS A 103 7.68 8.46 -6.86
CA CYS A 103 7.80 9.88 -6.54
C CYS A 103 8.69 10.13 -5.32
N VAL A 104 8.48 9.38 -4.23
CA VAL A 104 9.29 9.53 -3.01
C VAL A 104 10.74 9.10 -3.25
N THR A 105 11.00 8.07 -4.05
CA THR A 105 12.36 7.69 -4.43
C THR A 105 13.09 8.81 -5.16
N VAL A 106 12.43 9.49 -6.11
CA VAL A 106 13.01 10.67 -6.77
C VAL A 106 13.28 11.79 -5.77
N LEU A 107 12.35 12.07 -4.85
CA LEU A 107 12.55 13.08 -3.82
C LEU A 107 13.72 12.73 -2.89
N LYS A 108 13.83 11.48 -2.44
CA LYS A 108 14.96 11.00 -1.61
C LYS A 108 16.31 11.17 -2.31
N ALA A 109 16.36 10.98 -3.63
CA ALA A 109 17.59 11.15 -4.41
C ALA A 109 18.04 12.61 -4.57
N PHE A 110 17.10 13.57 -4.59
CA PHE A 110 17.40 15.00 -4.75
C PHE A 110 17.60 15.73 -3.42
N PHE A 111 16.88 15.34 -2.37
CA PHE A 111 17.08 15.92 -1.04
C PHE A 111 18.25 15.25 -0.32
N LYS A 112 18.93 16.01 0.55
CA LYS A 112 20.01 15.49 1.39
C LYS A 112 19.47 14.54 2.46
N THR A 113 19.17 13.29 2.06
CA THR A 113 18.67 12.25 2.97
C THR A 113 19.80 11.36 3.50
N VAL A 114 20.95 11.37 2.83
CA VAL A 114 22.16 10.60 3.16
C VAL A 114 23.39 11.46 2.83
N ASP A 115 24.41 11.49 3.69
CA ASP A 115 25.69 12.14 3.37
C ASP A 115 26.54 11.28 2.41
N PRO A 116 27.46 11.90 1.64
CA PRO A 116 28.39 11.17 0.78
C PRO A 116 29.33 10.19 1.52
N ASP A 117 29.59 10.42 2.82
CA ASP A 117 30.38 9.50 3.66
C ASP A 117 29.54 8.34 4.22
N ASN A 118 28.28 8.24 3.79
CA ASN A 118 27.26 7.34 4.30
C ASN A 118 26.92 7.52 5.79
N SER A 119 27.21 8.68 6.37
CA SER A 119 26.59 9.06 7.64
C SER A 119 25.14 9.47 7.40
N TRP A 120 24.27 9.10 8.33
CA TRP A 120 22.85 9.43 8.25
C TRP A 120 22.68 10.91 8.62
N THR A 121 22.79 11.82 7.66
CA THR A 121 22.22 13.16 7.84
C THR A 121 20.72 13.05 7.72
N GLN A 122 20.09 12.91 8.88
CA GLN A 122 18.69 13.18 9.02
C GLN A 122 18.50 14.68 8.84
N THR A 123 18.20 15.18 7.62
CA THR A 123 17.68 16.54 7.50
C THR A 123 16.41 16.59 8.33
N LEU A 124 16.49 17.31 9.45
CA LEU A 124 15.42 17.35 10.42
C LEU A 124 14.32 18.26 9.92
N MET A 125 13.07 17.84 10.12
CA MET A 125 11.91 18.68 9.79
C MET A 125 11.90 19.98 10.61
N SER A 126 12.57 20.01 11.76
CA SER A 126 12.73 21.22 12.57
C SER A 126 13.54 22.34 11.90
N GLU A 127 14.31 22.03 10.85
CA GLU A 127 14.96 23.05 10.00
C GLU A 127 13.95 23.72 9.05
N ILE A 128 12.75 23.16 8.92
CA ILE A 128 11.64 23.64 8.09
C ILE A 128 10.57 24.28 9.01
N ASP A 129 10.70 25.59 9.24
CA ASP A 129 9.72 26.53 9.83
C ASP A 129 8.64 25.90 10.76
N ALA A 130 9.07 25.45 11.94
CA ALA A 130 8.25 24.76 12.95
C ALA A 130 7.10 25.62 13.53
N GLU A 131 7.06 26.94 13.28
CA GLU A 131 6.04 27.84 13.82
C GLU A 131 4.63 27.59 13.27
N LYS A 132 4.51 26.89 12.13
CA LYS A 132 3.21 26.62 11.49
C LYS A 132 2.53 25.33 11.92
N VAL A 133 3.22 24.46 12.67
CA VAL A 133 2.71 23.12 13.00
C VAL A 133 2.35 23.03 14.49
N LYS A 134 1.19 23.60 14.85
CA LYS A 134 0.66 23.48 16.23
C LYS A 134 0.27 22.02 16.52
N GLY A 135 0.84 21.44 17.57
CA GLY A 135 0.35 20.19 18.17
C GLY A 135 1.20 18.94 17.96
N LEU A 136 2.31 19.01 17.21
CA LEU A 136 3.27 17.89 17.15
C LEU A 136 4.20 17.90 18.36
N LYS A 137 4.22 16.79 19.09
CA LYS A 137 5.28 16.47 20.06
C LYS A 137 6.44 15.79 19.32
N ASP A 138 7.67 15.95 19.82
CA ASP A 138 8.85 15.20 19.36
C ASP A 138 9.24 15.42 17.87
N ILE A 139 9.06 16.64 17.36
CA ILE A 139 9.47 17.07 16.00
C ILE A 139 10.99 16.88 15.77
N LYS A 140 11.78 16.81 16.84
CA LYS A 140 13.25 16.77 16.81
C LYS A 140 13.84 15.52 16.15
N ASP A 141 13.05 14.44 16.06
CA ASP A 141 13.51 13.16 15.50
C ASP A 141 12.88 12.89 14.11
N LEU A 142 12.12 13.84 13.56
CA LEU A 142 11.51 13.70 12.24
C LEU A 142 12.51 14.03 11.15
N THR A 143 12.69 13.11 10.22
CA THR A 143 13.63 13.25 9.10
C THR A 143 12.85 13.45 7.79
N VAL A 144 13.44 14.16 6.82
CA VAL A 144 12.85 14.29 5.48
C VAL A 144 12.58 12.91 4.87
N GLU A 145 13.53 11.98 4.96
CA GLU A 145 13.35 10.60 4.48
C GLU A 145 12.16 9.91 5.15
N GLY A 146 12.06 9.99 6.48
CA GLY A 146 11.01 9.35 7.27
C GLY A 146 9.63 9.92 6.96
N GLU A 147 9.51 11.23 6.84
CA GLU A 147 8.24 11.87 6.50
C GLU A 147 7.83 11.63 5.04
N LEU A 148 8.78 11.53 4.11
CA LEU A 148 8.49 11.13 2.73
C LEU A 148 8.03 9.67 2.66
N ASN A 149 8.71 8.76 3.36
CA ASN A 149 8.30 7.36 3.45
C ASN A 149 6.91 7.23 4.10
N LYS A 150 6.64 8.02 5.14
CA LYS A 150 5.32 8.10 5.78
C LYS A 150 4.26 8.64 4.84
N LEU A 151 4.58 9.66 4.04
CA LEU A 151 3.66 10.19 3.02
C LEU A 151 3.29 9.12 2.00
N ALA A 152 4.25 8.35 1.49
CA ALA A 152 3.96 7.26 0.57
C ALA A 152 3.06 6.18 1.21
N ALA A 153 3.33 5.82 2.46
CA ALA A 153 2.49 4.89 3.21
C ALA A 153 1.07 5.44 3.41
N ASN A 154 0.91 6.72 3.76
CA ASN A 154 -0.41 7.34 3.96
C ASN A 154 -1.27 7.29 2.68
N ILE A 155 -0.67 7.59 1.52
CA ILE A 155 -1.38 7.55 0.24
C ILE A 155 -1.79 6.12 -0.13
N ALA A 156 -0.90 5.15 0.10
CA ALA A 156 -1.18 3.75 -0.21
C ALA A 156 -2.19 3.12 0.76
N ILE A 157 -1.91 3.15 2.06
CA ILE A 157 -2.76 2.57 3.11
C ILE A 157 -4.10 3.29 3.21
N GLY A 158 -4.19 4.57 2.82
CA GLY A 158 -5.46 5.26 2.67
C GLY A 158 -6.44 4.54 1.73
N ARG A 159 -5.93 3.75 0.77
CA ARG A 159 -6.75 2.90 -0.10
C ARG A 159 -7.20 1.60 0.57
N ASP A 160 -6.37 1.01 1.42
CA ASP A 160 -6.74 -0.13 2.27
C ASP A 160 -7.86 0.29 3.23
N MET A 161 -7.73 1.46 3.86
CA MET A 161 -8.74 2.05 4.74
C MET A 161 -10.06 2.32 4.01
N ALA A 162 -10.01 2.61 2.71
CA ALA A 162 -11.21 2.77 1.88
C ALA A 162 -11.84 1.43 1.45
N GLY A 163 -11.19 0.30 1.75
CA GLY A 163 -11.66 -1.05 1.47
C GLY A 163 -11.34 -1.57 0.07
N VAL A 164 -10.39 -0.95 -0.66
CA VAL A 164 -10.15 -1.25 -2.09
C VAL A 164 -8.82 -1.94 -2.39
N HIS A 165 -7.92 -2.06 -1.40
CA HIS A 165 -6.63 -2.72 -1.53
C HIS A 165 -6.31 -3.51 -0.25
N TYR A 166 -5.35 -4.43 -0.37
CA TYR A 166 -4.76 -5.15 0.74
C TYR A 166 -3.35 -4.61 1.05
N TYR A 167 -2.84 -4.88 2.25
CA TYR A 167 -1.49 -4.50 2.65
C TYR A 167 -0.41 -5.01 1.68
N SER A 168 -0.57 -6.21 1.12
CA SER A 168 0.33 -6.77 0.11
C SER A 168 0.40 -5.91 -1.16
N ASP A 169 -0.72 -5.29 -1.54
CA ASP A 169 -0.80 -4.44 -2.72
C ASP A 169 0.03 -3.18 -2.49
N TYR A 170 -0.07 -2.56 -1.30
CA TYR A 170 0.80 -1.46 -0.88
C TYR A 170 2.27 -1.90 -0.86
N TYR A 171 2.58 -2.94 -0.10
CA TYR A 171 3.95 -3.34 0.24
C TYR A 171 4.77 -3.66 -1.01
N GLU A 172 4.23 -4.45 -1.94
CA GLU A 172 4.98 -4.82 -3.14
C GLU A 172 5.01 -3.70 -4.19
N SER A 173 3.91 -2.95 -4.32
CA SER A 173 3.83 -1.88 -5.34
C SER A 173 4.72 -0.70 -5.00
N LEU A 174 4.92 -0.39 -3.71
CA LEU A 174 5.85 0.65 -3.28
C LEU A 174 7.28 0.36 -3.77
N ARG A 175 7.71 -0.90 -3.65
CA ARG A 175 9.03 -1.37 -4.12
C ARG A 175 9.12 -1.42 -5.64
N LEU A 176 8.04 -1.79 -6.32
CA LEU A 176 7.95 -1.69 -7.78
C LEU A 176 8.20 -0.24 -8.23
N GLY A 177 7.53 0.72 -7.59
CA GLY A 177 7.73 2.15 -7.84
C GLY A 177 9.16 2.61 -7.63
N GLU A 178 9.78 2.18 -6.53
CA GLU A 178 11.18 2.49 -6.21
C GLU A 178 12.16 1.99 -7.28
N ARG A 179 11.99 0.75 -7.74
CA ARG A 179 12.82 0.18 -8.81
C ARG A 179 12.66 0.95 -10.11
N ILE A 180 11.44 1.27 -10.50
CA ILE A 180 11.17 2.07 -11.71
C ILE A 180 11.89 3.42 -11.61
N ALA A 181 11.77 4.12 -10.47
CA ALA A 181 12.44 5.40 -10.27
C ALA A 181 13.97 5.29 -10.29
N VAL A 182 14.56 4.30 -9.62
CA VAL A 182 16.01 4.06 -9.66
C VAL A 182 16.49 3.78 -11.09
N GLY A 183 15.75 2.99 -11.87
CA GLY A 183 16.07 2.72 -13.27
C GLY A 183 16.06 4.00 -14.12
N ILE A 184 15.02 4.83 -13.96
CA ILE A 184 14.94 6.13 -14.66
C ILE A 184 16.11 7.04 -14.26
N LEU A 185 16.42 7.15 -12.96
CA LEU A 185 17.52 7.99 -12.48
C LEU A 185 18.87 7.50 -13.00
N HIS A 186 19.10 6.18 -13.01
CA HIS A 186 20.30 5.55 -13.53
C HIS A 186 20.47 5.84 -15.03
N GLU A 187 19.42 5.65 -15.83
CA GLU A 187 19.44 5.95 -17.27
C GLU A 187 19.61 7.44 -17.55
N GLN A 188 18.89 8.31 -16.84
CA GLN A 188 18.97 9.76 -17.04
C GLN A 188 20.34 10.32 -16.66
N MET A 189 21.03 9.71 -15.68
CA MET A 189 22.35 10.15 -15.23
C MET A 189 23.44 10.06 -16.32
N SER A 190 23.20 9.26 -17.37
CA SER A 190 24.10 9.18 -18.54
C SER A 190 24.16 10.47 -19.37
N ASN A 191 23.19 11.37 -19.20
CA ASN A 191 23.11 12.64 -19.94
C ASN A 191 23.89 13.79 -19.28
N TYR A 192 24.48 13.57 -18.11
CA TYR A 192 25.27 14.60 -17.43
C TYR A 192 26.72 14.54 -17.92
N ASN A 193 27.26 15.70 -18.33
CA ASN A 193 28.64 15.85 -18.77
C ASN A 193 29.59 16.24 -17.61
N GLU A 194 29.04 16.42 -16.41
CA GLU A 194 29.80 16.63 -15.19
C GLU A 194 29.73 15.41 -14.27
N PRO A 195 30.73 15.20 -13.39
CA PRO A 195 30.63 14.23 -12.33
C PRO A 195 29.45 14.56 -11.39
N VAL A 196 28.54 13.61 -11.23
CA VAL A 196 27.34 13.74 -10.38
C VAL A 196 27.18 12.46 -9.55
N SER A 197 26.69 12.60 -8.32
CA SER A 197 26.34 11.46 -7.47
C SER A 197 25.06 11.75 -6.70
N MET A 198 24.20 10.75 -6.61
CA MET A 198 22.97 10.74 -5.81
C MET A 198 23.06 9.60 -4.80
N TYR A 199 22.60 9.90 -3.58
CA TYR A 199 22.58 8.96 -2.46
C TYR A 199 21.18 8.91 -1.90
N LEU A 200 20.62 7.71 -1.77
CA LEU A 200 19.31 7.51 -1.19
C LEU A 200 19.23 6.17 -0.45
N LYS A 201 18.26 6.09 0.46
CA LYS A 201 17.92 4.83 1.14
C LYS A 201 16.73 4.18 0.45
N SER A 202 16.80 2.87 0.23
CA SER A 202 15.67 2.07 -0.23
C SER A 202 14.57 1.98 0.83
N PHE A 203 13.36 1.57 0.46
CA PHE A 203 12.31 1.27 1.44
C PHE A 203 12.64 0.05 2.33
N ASP A 204 13.56 -0.81 1.90
CA ASP A 204 14.09 -1.93 2.67
C ASP A 204 15.29 -1.55 3.55
N GLY A 205 15.75 -0.30 3.44
CA GLY A 205 16.86 0.22 4.21
C GLY A 205 18.25 0.06 3.59
N ASP A 206 18.34 -0.50 2.38
CA ASP A 206 19.60 -0.56 1.62
C ASP A 206 20.06 0.84 1.24
N ARG A 207 21.38 1.04 1.19
CA ARG A 207 21.98 2.23 0.59
C ARG A 207 22.06 2.08 -0.92
N ILE A 208 21.60 3.08 -1.64
CA ILE A 208 21.67 3.16 -3.10
C ILE A 208 22.55 4.35 -3.46
N THR A 209 23.58 4.10 -4.25
CA THR A 209 24.44 5.12 -4.85
C THR A 209 24.30 5.06 -6.36
N ILE A 210 23.99 6.19 -6.97
CA ILE A 210 23.98 6.35 -8.43
C ILE A 210 25.00 7.44 -8.77
N LYS A 211 26.00 7.14 -9.58
CA LYS A 211 27.06 8.11 -9.92
C LYS A 211 27.55 8.00 -11.36
N THR A 212 27.97 9.13 -11.91
CA THR A 212 28.63 9.24 -13.22
C THR A 212 29.88 10.09 -13.07
N ASP A 213 30.91 9.84 -13.89
CA ASP A 213 32.11 10.68 -13.99
C ASP A 213 32.01 11.74 -15.12
N GLY A 214 30.84 11.85 -15.76
CA GLY A 214 30.59 12.73 -16.89
C GLY A 214 31.01 12.15 -18.25
N LYS A 215 31.40 10.87 -18.31
CA LYS A 215 31.79 10.17 -19.56
C LYS A 215 30.77 9.12 -20.01
N PHE A 216 29.48 9.39 -19.80
CA PHE A 216 28.33 8.55 -20.18
C PHE A 216 28.14 7.25 -19.38
N ASP A 217 29.18 6.73 -18.73
CA ASP A 217 29.07 5.55 -17.86
C ASP A 217 28.45 5.92 -16.50
N VAL A 218 27.44 5.15 -16.09
CA VAL A 218 26.74 5.32 -14.81
C VAL A 218 26.88 4.08 -13.95
N GLU A 219 27.47 4.24 -12.77
CA GLU A 219 27.57 3.19 -11.76
C GLU A 219 26.35 3.23 -10.84
N LEU A 220 25.76 2.05 -10.60
CA LEU A 220 24.71 1.82 -9.62
C LEU A 220 25.21 0.79 -8.60
N ASP A 221 25.37 1.22 -7.35
CA ASP A 221 25.70 0.34 -6.23
C ASP A 221 24.54 0.29 -5.22
N VAL A 222 24.13 -0.93 -4.87
CA VAL A 222 23.15 -1.20 -3.81
C VAL A 222 23.80 -2.09 -2.76
N GLU A 223 24.71 -1.53 -1.97
CA GLU A 223 25.50 -2.25 -0.96
C GLU A 223 26.18 -3.52 -1.49
N GLY A 224 26.67 -3.49 -2.74
CA GLY A 224 27.26 -4.64 -3.42
C GLY A 224 26.26 -5.73 -3.87
N LYS A 225 24.95 -5.48 -3.77
CA LYS A 225 23.86 -6.43 -4.07
C LYS A 225 23.00 -5.99 -5.27
N THR A 226 23.51 -5.13 -6.15
CA THR A 226 22.73 -4.50 -7.24
C THR A 226 21.97 -5.51 -8.10
N ALA A 227 22.61 -6.62 -8.51
CA ALA A 227 21.97 -7.62 -9.36
C ALA A 227 20.75 -8.28 -8.69
N ASP A 228 20.90 -8.69 -7.42
CA ASP A 228 19.84 -9.36 -6.67
C ASP A 228 18.73 -8.39 -6.24
N TRP A 229 19.05 -7.11 -6.06
CA TRP A 229 18.10 -6.09 -5.59
C TRP A 229 16.91 -5.89 -6.56
N TRP A 230 17.18 -5.93 -7.87
CA TRP A 230 16.16 -5.80 -8.92
C TRP A 230 15.08 -6.88 -8.84
N LEU A 231 15.49 -8.11 -8.53
CA LEU A 231 14.62 -9.29 -8.52
C LEU A 231 14.19 -9.70 -7.11
N ARG A 232 14.67 -9.02 -6.08
CA ARG A 232 14.29 -9.28 -4.69
C ARG A 232 12.76 -9.29 -4.56
N ASN A 233 12.21 -10.32 -3.93
CA ASN A 233 10.76 -10.51 -3.70
C ASN A 233 9.92 -10.79 -4.95
N THR A 234 10.52 -11.02 -6.12
CA THR A 234 9.77 -11.37 -7.36
C THR A 234 9.52 -12.88 -7.53
N GLY A 235 9.86 -13.69 -6.52
CA GLY A 235 9.79 -15.16 -6.58
C GLY A 235 10.88 -15.82 -7.42
N GLN A 236 11.74 -15.05 -8.10
CA GLN A 236 12.90 -15.53 -8.86
C GLN A 236 14.17 -15.67 -8.02
N THR A 237 14.20 -15.06 -6.84
CA THR A 237 15.18 -15.32 -5.79
C THR A 237 14.70 -16.49 -4.92
N PRO A 238 15.55 -17.47 -4.54
CA PRO A 238 15.16 -18.52 -3.60
C PRO A 238 14.62 -17.87 -2.32
N GLY A 239 13.31 -17.98 -2.09
CA GLY A 239 12.70 -17.41 -0.90
C GLY A 239 13.24 -18.09 0.36
N PRO A 240 13.33 -17.39 1.50
CA PRO A 240 13.53 -18.06 2.78
C PRO A 240 12.39 -19.06 2.98
N SER A 241 12.71 -20.27 3.41
CA SER A 241 11.73 -21.31 3.72
C SER A 241 10.68 -20.77 4.70
N LEU A 242 9.43 -21.22 4.54
CA LEU A 242 8.27 -20.90 5.39
C LEU A 242 8.48 -21.17 6.90
N SER A 243 9.63 -21.71 7.30
CA SER A 243 10.07 -21.91 8.69
C SER A 243 10.42 -20.63 9.44
N ASN A 244 10.61 -19.48 8.78
CA ASN A 244 11.13 -18.26 9.42
C ASN A 244 10.06 -17.23 9.79
N TRP A 245 8.77 -17.52 9.57
CA TRP A 245 7.68 -16.69 10.08
C TRP A 245 7.30 -17.11 11.51
N GLN A 246 8.19 -16.82 12.46
CA GLN A 246 7.84 -16.81 13.88
C GLN A 246 8.12 -15.42 14.46
N GLY A 247 7.06 -14.72 14.86
CA GLY A 247 7.11 -13.60 15.80
C GLY A 247 7.14 -12.21 15.18
N LEU A 248 5.95 -11.61 15.04
CA LEU A 248 5.69 -10.23 15.44
C LEU A 248 4.69 -10.26 16.59
#